data_AF-A0A430MA33-F1
#
_entry.id   AF-A0A430MA33-F1
#
_cell.length_a   1.000
_cell.length_b   1.000
_cell.length_c   1.000
_cell.angle_alpha   90.00
_cell.angle_beta   90.00
_cell.angle_gamma   90.00
#
_symmetry.space_group_name_H-M   'P 1'
#
loop_
_entity.id
_entity.type
_entity.pdbx_description
1 polymer ?
#
loop_
_entity_poly.entity_id
_entity_poly.type
_entity_poly.pdbx_seq_one_letter_code
_entity_poly.pdbx_strand_id
1 'polypeptide(L)'
;MDENLSSSLIFNNDQSFEAYLKDFTSSPLHATQEEADTICELADYDSILNSKGRPVPVLNGCSNVFSKDFGAQGGDLGGYAIVRTTSWDANGKKTGTETVIRSFIMKAALKAIVPAYKDLNIRFSHISFSDKPRHLFHFRNALYNYAQNLEADSVAQKHVTMLFMHLNQELADAVSAYTVNVEFAQMSRFLPSIDFPHLWTIFKQGELIYVSGAVAEDGVQMLMRFRSATCNCTCNSPMHRFHHSWKVEGECIDSNGKNLGRRAISVDISYFDGLRNLIQLTALPLRFHPDQSNIILQLAARGRKYVRLQGRNHRQYKGVARIFSEGQLLEPTPRSRFTLVCELFNFHDVETLTELG
;
A
#
# COMPACT_ATOMS: atom_id res chain seq x y z
N MET A 1 20.27 -37.26 11.23
CA MET A 1 20.95 -37.21 9.93
C MET A 1 20.11 -36.33 9.04
N ASP A 2 20.74 -35.26 8.60
CA ASP A 2 20.16 -34.04 8.07
C ASP A 2 19.33 -34.27 6.80
N GLU A 3 18.13 -33.70 6.76
CA GLU A 3 17.49 -33.33 5.50
C GLU A 3 17.17 -31.84 5.51
N ASN A 4 17.97 -31.13 4.72
CA ASN A 4 17.78 -29.76 4.28
C ASN A 4 16.38 -29.55 3.68
N LEU A 5 15.45 -28.99 4.44
CA LEU A 5 14.37 -28.21 3.86
C LEU A 5 14.93 -26.85 3.46
N SER A 6 15.55 -26.81 2.27
CA SER A 6 15.83 -25.57 1.57
C SER A 6 14.51 -24.83 1.37
N SER A 7 14.37 -23.71 2.08
CA SER A 7 13.33 -22.71 1.89
C SER A 7 13.42 -22.17 0.46
N SER A 8 12.69 -22.77 -0.47
CA SER A 8 12.46 -22.22 -1.80
C SER A 8 11.34 -21.18 -1.70
N LEU A 9 11.67 -20.02 -1.13
CA LEU A 9 10.91 -18.80 -1.36
C LEU A 9 10.94 -18.53 -2.87
N ILE A 10 9.76 -18.43 -3.47
CA ILE A 10 9.47 -18.19 -4.89
C ILE A 10 9.94 -16.78 -5.38
N PHE A 11 10.90 -16.17 -4.68
CA PHE A 11 11.41 -14.83 -4.94
C PHE A 11 12.93 -14.81 -4.96
N ASN A 12 13.55 -15.67 -5.76
CA ASN A 12 14.90 -15.43 -6.25
C ASN A 12 14.82 -15.14 -7.74
N ASN A 13 14.76 -13.85 -8.06
CA ASN A 13 15.22 -13.36 -9.36
C ASN A 13 15.89 -12.01 -9.13
N ASP A 14 17.07 -12.06 -8.54
CA ASP A 14 17.99 -10.93 -8.43
C ASP A 14 18.53 -10.61 -9.83
N GLN A 15 17.86 -9.70 -10.55
CA GLN A 15 18.53 -8.95 -11.60
C GLN A 15 18.94 -7.60 -11.02
N SER A 16 20.25 -7.40 -10.89
CA SER A 16 20.83 -6.15 -10.43
C SER A 16 20.63 -5.03 -11.45
N PHE A 17 20.57 -3.78 -10.97
CA PHE A 17 20.46 -2.55 -11.75
C PHE A 17 21.48 -2.47 -12.91
N GLU A 18 22.70 -3.00 -12.73
CA GLU A 18 23.73 -3.03 -13.78
C GLU A 18 23.37 -3.95 -14.95
N ALA A 19 22.65 -5.06 -14.71
CA ALA A 19 22.16 -5.93 -15.76
C ALA A 19 21.12 -5.23 -16.63
N TYR A 20 20.27 -4.40 -16.01
CA TYR A 20 19.30 -3.57 -16.72
C TYR A 20 19.93 -2.39 -17.47
N LEU A 21 21.12 -1.91 -17.11
CA LEU A 21 21.82 -0.90 -17.91
C LEU A 21 22.63 -1.52 -19.06
N LYS A 22 23.21 -2.71 -18.86
CA LYS A 22 24.03 -3.38 -19.88
C LYS A 22 23.24 -3.76 -21.14
N ASP A 23 22.00 -4.24 -20.98
CA ASP A 23 21.10 -4.51 -22.12
C ASP A 23 20.75 -3.25 -22.93
N PHE A 24 20.95 -2.05 -22.35
CA PHE A 24 20.69 -0.77 -23.01
C PHE A 24 21.97 -0.08 -23.51
N THR A 25 23.15 -0.49 -23.04
CA THR A 25 24.43 0.00 -23.59
C THR A 25 24.77 -0.58 -24.97
N SER A 26 24.14 -1.68 -25.38
CA SER A 26 24.34 -2.30 -26.69
C SER A 26 23.43 -1.76 -27.81
N SER A 27 22.44 -0.91 -27.46
CA SER A 27 21.63 -0.17 -28.43
C SER A 27 22.01 1.32 -28.35
N PRO A 28 22.61 1.92 -29.39
CA PRO A 28 22.95 3.33 -29.37
C PRO A 28 21.68 4.15 -29.52
N LEU A 29 21.05 4.47 -28.41
CA LEU A 29 19.98 5.46 -28.33
C LEU A 29 20.48 6.59 -27.46
N HIS A 30 21.00 7.61 -28.15
CA HIS A 30 21.20 8.96 -27.62
C HIS A 30 20.13 9.30 -26.60
N ALA A 31 20.54 9.56 -25.35
CA ALA A 31 19.77 10.44 -24.48
C ALA A 31 19.57 11.73 -25.29
N THR A 32 18.33 12.01 -25.70
CA THR A 32 18.01 13.28 -26.36
C THR A 32 18.37 14.40 -25.39
N GLN A 33 19.05 15.45 -25.86
CA GLN A 33 19.57 16.56 -25.05
C GLN A 33 18.58 17.12 -24.01
N GLU A 34 17.27 17.01 -24.22
CA GLU A 34 16.20 17.37 -23.27
C GLU A 34 16.22 16.59 -21.93
N GLU A 35 16.69 15.33 -21.91
CA GLU A 35 16.78 14.52 -20.68
C GLU A 35 18.02 14.89 -19.83
N ALA A 36 19.03 15.50 -20.45
CA ALA A 36 20.21 16.05 -19.77
C ALA A 36 19.97 17.48 -19.24
N ASP A 37 18.99 18.20 -19.80
CA ASP A 37 18.63 19.58 -19.44
C ASP A 37 17.55 19.68 -18.34
N THR A 38 17.10 18.55 -17.75
CA THR A 38 16.18 18.61 -16.61
C THR A 38 16.93 19.14 -15.38
N ILE A 39 16.67 20.40 -15.04
CA ILE A 39 17.15 21.07 -13.84
C ILE A 39 16.69 20.29 -12.61
N CYS A 40 17.64 19.96 -11.73
CA CYS A 40 17.42 19.29 -10.45
C CYS A 40 16.79 20.27 -9.43
N GLU A 41 15.61 20.79 -9.76
CA GLU A 41 14.84 21.73 -8.96
C GLU A 41 13.37 21.32 -8.88
N LEU A 42 12.72 21.81 -7.82
CA LEU A 42 11.29 21.69 -7.62
C LEU A 42 10.63 23.04 -7.97
N ALA A 43 9.58 22.98 -8.79
CA ALA A 43 8.74 24.13 -9.08
C ALA A 43 7.34 23.96 -8.49
N ASP A 44 6.90 25.00 -7.79
CA ASP A 44 5.54 25.13 -7.25
C ASP A 44 4.72 26.04 -8.16
N TYR A 45 3.57 25.57 -8.61
CA TYR A 45 2.60 26.29 -9.43
C TYR A 45 1.25 26.37 -8.72
N ASP A 46 0.55 27.48 -8.92
CA ASP A 46 -0.86 27.63 -8.57
C ASP A 46 -1.70 27.59 -9.85
N SER A 47 -2.67 26.70 -9.91
CA SER A 47 -3.64 26.63 -11.00
C SER A 47 -4.79 27.60 -10.72
N ILE A 48 -4.72 28.79 -11.35
CA ILE A 48 -5.70 29.87 -11.19
C ILE A 48 -6.66 29.88 -12.38
N LEU A 49 -7.95 30.10 -12.13
CA LEU A 49 -8.95 30.19 -13.18
C LEU A 49 -8.79 31.52 -13.95
N ASN A 50 -8.63 31.44 -15.27
CA ASN A 50 -8.64 32.61 -16.14
C ASN A 50 -10.06 33.18 -16.29
N SER A 51 -10.18 34.32 -16.99
CA SER A 51 -11.45 34.99 -17.26
C SER A 51 -12.49 34.15 -18.03
N LYS A 52 -12.08 33.00 -18.60
CA LYS A 52 -12.95 32.02 -19.27
C LYS A 52 -13.25 30.79 -18.40
N GLY A 53 -12.91 30.82 -17.11
CA GLY A 53 -13.11 29.72 -16.17
C GLY A 53 -12.20 28.51 -16.40
N ARG A 54 -11.10 28.65 -17.15
CA ARG A 54 -10.14 27.56 -17.39
C ARG A 54 -8.94 27.67 -16.46
N PRO A 55 -8.44 26.56 -15.89
CA PRO A 55 -7.24 26.57 -15.06
C PRO A 55 -6.00 26.94 -15.88
N VAL A 56 -5.18 27.83 -15.35
CA VAL A 56 -3.88 28.24 -15.90
C VAL A 56 -2.83 28.14 -14.79
N PRO A 57 -1.73 27.40 -14.98
CA PRO A 57 -0.67 27.31 -13.98
C PRO A 57 0.12 28.63 -13.94
N VAL A 58 0.30 29.17 -12.74
CA VAL A 58 1.09 30.37 -12.45
C VAL A 58 2.20 29.97 -11.49
N LEU A 59 3.45 30.27 -11.84
CA LEU A 59 4.59 29.91 -10.99
C LEU A 59 4.49 30.66 -9.65
N ASN A 60 4.51 29.91 -8.56
CA ASN A 60 4.55 30.45 -7.22
C ASN A 60 6.01 30.87 -6.95
N GLY A 61 6.25 32.14 -6.58
CA GLY A 61 7.60 32.74 -6.52
C GLY A 61 8.59 32.13 -5.52
N CYS A 62 8.24 31.02 -4.87
CA CYS A 62 9.12 30.22 -4.02
C CYS A 62 9.47 28.91 -4.73
N SER A 63 10.50 28.91 -5.59
CA SER A 63 11.19 27.64 -5.88
C SER A 63 11.96 27.26 -4.63
N ASN A 64 11.56 26.17 -3.96
CA ASN A 64 12.38 25.60 -2.89
C ASN A 64 13.60 24.93 -3.54
N VAL A 65 14.64 25.73 -3.75
CA VAL A 65 15.93 25.28 -4.27
C VAL A 65 16.62 24.47 -3.18
N PHE A 66 16.58 23.14 -3.28
CA PHE A 66 17.25 22.22 -2.36
C PHE A 66 18.78 22.11 -2.56
N SER A 67 19.36 22.93 -3.43
CA SER A 67 20.82 23.01 -3.61
C SER A 67 21.21 24.38 -4.19
N LYS A 68 21.98 25.18 -3.45
CA LYS A 68 22.38 26.55 -3.82
C LYS A 68 23.32 26.65 -5.04
N ASP A 69 23.59 25.56 -5.75
CA ASP A 69 24.70 25.49 -6.71
C ASP A 69 24.29 25.44 -8.18
N PHE A 70 23.03 25.68 -8.54
CA PHE A 70 22.60 25.69 -9.94
C PHE A 70 22.05 27.08 -10.34
N GLY A 71 22.72 27.70 -11.31
CA GLY A 71 22.34 28.99 -11.86
C GLY A 71 21.04 28.87 -12.65
N ALA A 72 19.97 29.43 -12.11
CA ALA A 72 18.70 29.56 -12.80
C ALA A 72 18.86 30.47 -14.03
N GLN A 73 18.81 29.91 -15.23
CA GLN A 73 18.44 30.67 -16.42
C GLN A 73 16.94 30.57 -16.61
N GLY A 74 16.25 31.69 -16.39
CA GLY A 74 14.81 31.79 -16.58
C GLY A 74 14.43 31.56 -18.03
N GLY A 75 13.49 30.65 -18.26
CA GLY A 75 12.91 30.41 -19.57
C GLY A 75 12.10 29.12 -19.61
N ASP A 76 10.77 29.27 -19.67
CA ASP A 76 9.78 28.25 -20.03
C ASP A 76 9.50 27.08 -19.07
N LEU A 77 8.28 26.54 -19.14
CA LEU A 77 7.68 25.51 -18.28
C LEU A 77 8.39 24.11 -18.27
N GLY A 78 9.61 24.01 -18.81
CA GLY A 78 10.19 22.76 -19.30
C GLY A 78 11.23 22.05 -18.44
N GLY A 79 11.92 22.73 -17.51
CA GLY A 79 13.17 22.19 -16.93
C GLY A 79 13.06 21.44 -15.60
N TYR A 80 11.98 21.57 -14.83
CA TYR A 80 11.99 21.12 -13.41
C TYR A 80 11.84 19.61 -13.25
N ALA A 81 12.66 19.02 -12.37
CA ALA A 81 12.64 17.61 -12.03
C ALA A 81 11.34 17.18 -11.32
N ILE A 82 10.82 18.03 -10.43
CA ILE A 82 9.56 17.84 -9.71
C ILE A 82 8.69 19.08 -9.92
N VAL A 83 7.43 18.86 -10.31
CA VAL A 83 6.46 19.94 -10.49
C VAL A 83 5.28 19.69 -9.57
N ARG A 84 4.96 20.67 -8.74
CA ARG A 84 3.79 20.67 -7.89
C ARG A 84 2.80 21.70 -8.40
N THR A 85 1.55 21.31 -8.55
CA THR A 85 0.46 22.18 -8.95
C THR A 85 -0.61 22.17 -7.87
N THR A 86 -0.86 23.32 -7.24
CA THR A 86 -1.95 23.48 -6.28
C THR A 86 -3.15 24.12 -6.96
N SER A 87 -4.30 23.48 -6.85
CA SER A 87 -5.55 23.98 -7.42
C SER A 87 -6.38 24.66 -6.35
N TRP A 88 -7.06 25.74 -6.75
CA TRP A 88 -7.87 26.60 -5.89
C TRP A 88 -9.28 26.71 -6.48
N ASP A 89 -10.30 26.72 -5.62
CA ASP A 89 -11.67 27.02 -6.06
C ASP A 89 -11.90 28.54 -6.23
N ALA A 90 -13.08 28.91 -6.73
CA ALA A 90 -13.46 30.31 -6.93
C ALA A 90 -13.50 31.13 -5.63
N ASN A 91 -13.57 30.46 -4.46
CA ASN A 91 -13.60 31.09 -3.15
C ASN A 91 -12.20 31.16 -2.51
N GLY A 92 -11.15 30.78 -3.23
CA GLY A 92 -9.77 30.77 -2.73
C GLY A 92 -9.46 29.60 -1.78
N LYS A 93 -10.34 28.60 -1.69
CA LYS A 93 -10.07 27.40 -0.91
C LYS A 93 -9.31 26.39 -1.77
N LYS A 94 -8.22 25.87 -1.22
CA LYS A 94 -7.42 24.80 -1.84
C LYS A 94 -8.29 23.57 -2.11
N THR A 95 -8.34 23.12 -3.36
CA THR A 95 -9.10 21.94 -3.79
C THR A 95 -8.25 20.69 -3.83
N GLY A 96 -6.95 20.83 -4.08
CA GLY A 96 -6.01 19.71 -4.06
C GLY A 96 -4.62 20.15 -4.51
N THR A 97 -3.64 19.26 -4.29
CA THR A 97 -2.30 19.41 -4.86
C THR A 97 -1.98 18.19 -5.70
N GLU A 98 -1.48 18.39 -6.92
CA GLU A 98 -0.92 17.33 -7.75
C GLU A 98 0.58 17.52 -7.84
N THR A 99 1.36 16.48 -7.56
CA THR A 99 2.81 16.48 -7.75
C THR A 99 3.17 15.50 -8.86
N VAL A 100 3.99 15.95 -9.80
CA VAL A 100 4.42 15.22 -10.99
C VAL A 100 5.95 15.12 -10.99
N ILE A 101 6.45 13.89 -11.03
CA ILE A 101 7.88 13.60 -11.17
C ILE A 101 8.21 13.53 -12.66
N ARG A 102 8.96 14.53 -13.14
CA ARG A 102 9.34 14.66 -14.54
C ARG A 102 10.72 14.08 -14.85
N SER A 103 11.66 14.20 -13.90
CA SER A 103 13.02 13.68 -14.08
C SER A 103 13.03 12.19 -14.45
N PHE A 104 13.70 11.87 -15.55
CA PHE A 104 13.84 10.49 -16.01
C PHE A 104 14.59 9.62 -15.00
N ILE A 105 15.66 10.16 -14.40
CA ILE A 105 16.47 9.49 -13.37
C ILE A 105 15.61 9.12 -12.15
N MET A 106 14.81 10.07 -11.66
CA MET A 106 13.92 9.84 -10.53
C MET A 106 12.88 8.76 -10.84
N LYS A 107 12.28 8.79 -12.05
CA LYS A 107 11.34 7.77 -12.51
C LYS A 107 11.99 6.39 -12.62
N ALA A 108 13.23 6.32 -13.11
CA ALA A 108 14.00 5.08 -13.21
C ALA A 108 14.30 4.49 -11.82
N ALA A 109 14.72 5.32 -10.86
CA ALA A 109 14.93 4.88 -9.47
C ALA A 109 13.64 4.34 -8.83
N LEU A 110 12.52 5.05 -9.01
CA LEU A 110 11.21 4.59 -8.53
C LEU A 110 10.76 3.27 -9.19
N LYS A 111 10.99 3.10 -10.49
CA LYS A 111 10.71 1.86 -11.22
C LYS A 111 11.53 0.67 -10.70
N ALA A 112 12.79 0.90 -10.30
CA ALA A 112 13.65 -0.14 -9.74
C ALA A 112 13.21 -0.57 -8.32
N ILE A 113 12.67 0.36 -7.53
CA ILE A 113 12.41 0.15 -6.10
C ILE A 113 10.95 -0.21 -5.81
N VAL A 114 10.01 0.36 -6.55
CA VAL A 114 8.58 0.26 -6.27
C VAL A 114 7.95 -0.76 -7.22
N PRO A 115 7.43 -1.90 -6.72
CA PRO A 115 6.84 -2.94 -7.56
C PRO A 115 5.72 -2.44 -8.48
N ALA A 116 4.93 -1.47 -8.01
CA ALA A 116 3.83 -0.88 -8.79
C ALA A 116 4.28 -0.18 -10.08
N TYR A 117 5.55 0.25 -10.16
CA TYR A 117 6.10 0.93 -11.34
C TYR A 117 6.96 0.02 -12.21
N LYS A 118 7.12 -1.26 -11.85
CA LYS A 118 7.98 -2.20 -12.57
C LYS A 118 7.70 -2.23 -14.08
N ASP A 119 6.43 -2.23 -14.46
CA ASP A 119 5.99 -2.31 -15.86
C ASP A 119 5.70 -0.93 -16.48
N LEU A 120 5.90 0.15 -15.74
CA LEU A 120 5.61 1.52 -16.19
C LEU A 120 6.61 1.96 -17.27
N ASN A 121 6.10 2.45 -18.40
CA ASN A 121 6.95 3.07 -19.43
C ASN A 121 7.25 4.52 -19.05
N ILE A 122 8.35 4.72 -18.34
CA ILE A 122 8.77 6.02 -17.79
C ILE A 122 9.12 7.08 -18.84
N ARG A 123 9.24 6.72 -20.13
CA ARG A 123 9.44 7.68 -21.22
C ARG A 123 8.16 8.44 -21.56
N PHE A 124 7.03 7.72 -21.63
CA PHE A 124 5.75 8.30 -22.05
C PHE A 124 4.80 8.59 -20.89
N SER A 125 5.09 8.08 -19.70
CA SER A 125 4.26 8.27 -18.51
C SER A 125 5.05 8.95 -17.40
N HIS A 126 4.43 9.98 -16.82
CA HIS A 126 4.91 10.58 -15.58
C HIS A 126 4.39 9.81 -14.39
N ILE A 127 5.17 9.81 -13.32
CA ILE A 127 4.70 9.37 -12.01
C ILE A 127 4.11 10.60 -11.34
N SER A 128 2.81 10.59 -11.08
CA SER A 128 2.13 11.66 -10.35
C SER A 128 1.35 11.10 -9.17
N PHE A 129 1.11 11.99 -8.20
CA PHE A 129 0.28 11.69 -7.05
C PHE A 129 -0.42 12.95 -6.54
N SER A 130 -1.62 12.73 -6.01
CA SER A 130 -2.42 13.77 -5.38
C SER A 130 -2.16 13.82 -3.88
N ASP A 131 -2.09 15.04 -3.35
CA ASP A 131 -1.83 15.37 -1.97
C ASP A 131 -0.54 14.72 -1.44
N LYS A 132 -0.65 13.80 -0.47
CA LYS A 132 0.50 13.13 0.14
C LYS A 132 0.89 11.86 -0.64
N PRO A 133 2.20 11.61 -0.89
CA PRO A 133 2.70 10.41 -1.56
C PRO A 133 2.66 9.15 -0.66
N ARG A 134 1.47 8.80 -0.14
CA ARG A 134 1.27 7.70 0.82
C ARG A 134 1.84 6.36 0.35
N HIS A 135 1.64 6.04 -0.93
CA HIS A 135 2.10 4.80 -1.55
C HIS A 135 3.64 4.68 -1.62
N LEU A 136 4.39 5.79 -1.46
CA LEU A 136 5.85 5.80 -1.45
C LEU A 136 6.45 5.76 -0.04
N PHE A 137 5.64 5.86 1.01
CA PHE A 137 6.12 5.98 2.39
C PHE A 137 7.09 4.88 2.81
N HIS A 138 6.79 3.62 2.50
CA HIS A 138 7.64 2.48 2.86
C HIS A 138 8.86 2.27 1.95
N PHE A 139 8.95 3.01 0.84
CA PHE A 139 10.05 2.91 -0.13
C PHE A 139 11.11 3.99 0.09
N ARG A 140 10.92 4.92 1.04
CA ARG A 140 11.86 6.02 1.33
C ARG A 140 13.25 5.52 1.71
N ASN A 141 13.36 4.51 2.58
CA ASN A 141 14.67 3.97 2.98
C ASN A 141 15.36 3.24 1.81
N ALA A 142 14.59 2.54 0.97
CA ALA A 142 15.14 1.91 -0.23
C ALA A 142 15.64 2.97 -1.22
N LEU A 143 14.93 4.10 -1.35
CA LEU A 143 15.35 5.23 -2.17
C LEU A 143 16.63 5.89 -1.63
N TYR A 144 16.74 6.05 -0.31
CA TYR A 144 17.97 6.53 0.33
C TYR A 144 19.16 5.61 0.02
N ASN A 145 19.01 4.31 0.29
CA ASN A 145 20.06 3.32 0.04
C ASN A 145 20.44 3.27 -1.44
N TYR A 146 19.46 3.39 -2.35
CA TYR A 146 19.71 3.48 -3.77
C TYR A 146 20.57 4.71 -4.12
N ALA A 147 20.27 5.89 -3.57
CA ALA A 147 21.09 7.08 -3.78
C ALA A 147 22.53 6.93 -3.24
N GLN A 148 22.71 6.26 -2.10
CA GLN A 148 24.04 6.02 -1.51
C GLN A 148 24.90 5.06 -2.33
N ASN A 149 24.28 4.16 -3.11
CA ASN A 149 24.99 3.20 -3.96
C ASN A 149 25.36 3.76 -5.34
N LEU A 150 24.93 4.98 -5.68
CA LEU A 150 25.32 5.67 -6.92
C LEU A 150 26.69 6.32 -6.76
N GLU A 151 27.33 6.61 -7.89
CA GLU A 151 28.59 7.36 -7.92
C GLU A 151 28.43 8.72 -7.22
N ALA A 152 29.38 9.02 -6.33
CA ALA A 152 29.40 10.24 -5.54
C ALA A 152 29.40 11.48 -6.46
N ASP A 153 28.61 12.49 -6.09
CA ASP A 153 28.44 13.75 -6.82
C ASP A 153 27.88 13.66 -8.25
N SER A 154 27.50 12.45 -8.70
CA SER A 154 26.85 12.25 -9.98
C SER A 154 25.50 12.97 -10.06
N VAL A 155 25.11 13.36 -11.28
CA VAL A 155 23.76 13.92 -11.55
C VAL A 155 22.69 12.94 -11.06
N ALA A 156 22.91 11.63 -11.26
CA ALA A 156 21.98 10.61 -10.80
C ALA A 156 21.78 10.64 -9.28
N GLN A 157 22.87 10.67 -8.50
CA GLN A 157 22.80 10.75 -7.04
C GLN A 157 22.07 12.01 -6.57
N LYS A 158 22.36 13.16 -7.17
CA LYS A 158 21.72 14.45 -6.82
C LYS A 158 20.21 14.39 -7.04
N HIS A 159 19.76 13.91 -8.20
CA HIS A 159 18.33 13.79 -8.49
C HIS A 159 17.62 12.82 -7.54
N VAL A 160 18.18 11.64 -7.28
CA VAL A 160 17.53 10.67 -6.38
C VAL A 160 17.53 11.18 -4.93
N THR A 161 18.61 11.82 -4.49
CA THR A 161 18.70 12.44 -3.16
C THR A 161 17.66 13.54 -2.99
N MET A 162 17.47 14.39 -4.00
CA MET A 162 16.45 15.43 -3.97
C MET A 162 15.03 14.84 -3.89
N LEU A 163 14.74 13.76 -4.63
CA LEU A 163 13.47 13.05 -4.49
C LEU A 163 13.28 12.47 -3.07
N PHE A 164 14.33 11.87 -2.50
CA PHE A 164 14.29 11.37 -1.13
C PHE A 164 14.00 12.49 -0.12
N MET A 165 14.70 13.62 -0.21
CA MET A 165 14.48 14.78 0.66
C MET A 165 13.04 15.29 0.54
N HIS A 166 12.57 15.46 -0.69
CA HIS A 166 11.20 15.88 -0.98
C HIS A 166 10.15 14.96 -0.33
N LEU A 167 10.27 13.63 -0.53
CA LEU A 167 9.34 12.67 0.05
C LEU A 167 9.36 12.67 1.58
N ASN A 168 10.53 12.86 2.20
CA ASN A 168 10.61 12.95 3.66
C ASN A 168 10.00 14.23 4.21
N GLN A 169 10.14 15.35 3.50
CA GLN A 169 9.51 16.60 3.91
C GLN A 169 7.97 16.51 3.80
N GLU A 170 7.46 15.98 2.69
CA GLU A 170 6.01 15.84 2.47
C GLU A 170 5.33 14.88 3.44
N LEU A 171 6.10 13.92 3.97
CA LEU A 171 5.59 12.90 4.87
C LEU A 171 6.08 13.11 6.31
N ALA A 172 6.77 14.21 6.62
CA ALA A 172 7.51 14.39 7.87
C ALA A 172 6.67 14.10 9.12
N ASP A 173 5.42 14.54 9.13
CA ASP A 173 4.45 14.26 10.19
C ASP A 173 4.20 12.75 10.38
N ALA A 174 3.90 12.06 9.28
CA ALA A 174 3.70 10.62 9.22
C ALA A 174 4.97 9.83 9.56
N VAL A 175 6.14 10.29 9.11
CA VAL A 175 7.43 9.67 9.44
C VAL A 175 7.64 9.73 10.95
N SER A 176 7.47 10.91 11.54
CA SER A 176 7.65 11.13 12.98
C SER A 176 6.68 10.28 13.79
N ALA A 177 5.39 10.32 13.45
CA ALA A 177 4.36 9.53 14.13
C ALA A 177 4.65 8.02 14.10
N TYR A 178 5.04 7.48 12.94
CA TYR A 178 5.38 6.07 12.80
C TYR A 178 6.67 5.71 13.55
N THR A 179 7.74 6.50 13.40
CA THR A 179 9.05 6.21 14.02
C THR A 179 8.93 6.19 15.54
N VAL A 180 8.31 7.23 16.11
CA VAL A 180 8.19 7.38 17.56
C VAL A 180 7.24 6.35 18.16
N ASN A 181 6.05 6.17 17.59
CA ASN A 181 5.00 5.38 18.23
C ASN A 181 4.99 3.89 17.81
N VAL A 182 5.67 3.54 16.70
CA VAL A 182 5.72 2.17 16.18
C VAL A 182 7.14 1.61 16.25
N GLU A 183 8.12 2.22 15.58
CA GLU A 183 9.48 1.66 15.52
C GLU A 183 10.19 1.69 16.88
N PHE A 184 10.21 2.85 17.54
CA PHE A 184 10.87 2.99 18.85
C PHE A 184 10.10 2.32 19.99
N ALA A 185 8.78 2.19 19.87
CA ALA A 185 7.96 1.47 20.84
C ALA A 185 8.39 -0.01 20.92
N GLN A 186 8.67 -0.65 19.78
CA GLN A 186 9.18 -2.03 19.72
C GLN A 186 10.52 -2.18 20.45
N MET A 187 11.40 -1.18 20.35
CA MET A 187 12.69 -1.17 21.07
C MET A 187 12.52 -0.96 22.58
N SER A 188 11.48 -0.23 22.98
CA SER A 188 11.30 0.28 24.35
C SER A 188 10.35 -0.56 25.21
N ARG A 189 9.98 -1.78 24.78
CA ARG A 189 9.01 -2.68 25.45
C ARG A 189 7.59 -2.10 25.61
N PHE A 190 7.27 -1.00 24.93
CA PHE A 190 5.90 -0.49 24.87
C PHE A 190 5.16 -1.15 23.71
N LEU A 191 3.84 -1.26 23.84
CA LEU A 191 3.01 -1.73 22.74
C LEU A 191 2.99 -0.66 21.63
N PRO A 192 3.30 -1.03 20.37
CA PRO A 192 3.19 -0.12 19.24
C PRO A 192 1.79 0.47 19.17
N SER A 193 1.72 1.78 18.95
CA SER A 193 0.47 2.53 18.86
C SER A 193 0.52 3.51 17.70
N ILE A 194 -0.64 3.91 17.19
CA ILE A 194 -0.73 4.94 16.14
C ILE A 194 -1.99 5.77 16.34
N ASP A 195 -1.98 7.01 15.88
CA ASP A 195 -3.16 7.87 15.81
C ASP A 195 -3.92 7.66 14.49
N PHE A 196 -5.17 8.09 14.45
CA PHE A 196 -6.02 7.87 13.29
C PHE A 196 -5.51 8.52 11.98
N PRO A 197 -5.00 9.78 11.96
CA PRO A 197 -4.52 10.41 10.74
C PRO A 197 -3.32 9.70 10.09
N HIS A 198 -2.44 9.09 10.88
CA HIS A 198 -1.24 8.40 10.41
C HIS A 198 -1.40 6.87 10.36
N LEU A 199 -2.59 6.33 10.65
CA LEU A 199 -2.86 4.89 10.64
C LEU A 199 -2.41 4.20 9.34
N TRP A 200 -2.59 4.84 8.19
CA TRP A 200 -2.17 4.30 6.89
C TRP A 200 -0.68 3.93 6.81
N THR A 201 0.18 4.52 7.66
CA THR A 201 1.63 4.27 7.68
C THR A 201 2.02 2.88 8.18
N ILE A 202 1.13 2.16 8.86
CA ILE A 202 1.44 0.82 9.34
C ILE A 202 1.33 -0.23 8.22
N PHE A 203 0.55 0.05 7.16
CA PHE A 203 0.22 -0.91 6.12
C PHE A 203 1.22 -0.89 4.96
N LYS A 204 2.05 -1.94 4.87
CA LYS A 204 3.02 -2.11 3.79
C LYS A 204 2.43 -2.87 2.62
N GLN A 205 2.67 -2.38 1.40
CA GLN A 205 2.21 -3.04 0.16
C GLN A 205 2.60 -4.52 0.13
N GLY A 206 1.63 -5.38 -0.18
CA GLY A 206 1.83 -6.81 -0.36
C GLY A 206 1.97 -7.64 0.92
N GLU A 207 1.92 -7.02 2.09
CA GLU A 207 1.99 -7.72 3.37
C GLU A 207 0.65 -8.38 3.75
N LEU A 208 0.70 -9.35 4.68
CA LEU A 208 -0.48 -9.96 5.27
C LEU A 208 -1.06 -9.09 6.39
N ILE A 209 -2.36 -8.85 6.32
CA ILE A 209 -3.16 -8.12 7.31
C ILE A 209 -4.04 -9.13 8.03
N TYR A 210 -3.96 -9.13 9.36
CA TYR A 210 -4.89 -9.81 10.24
C TYR A 210 -6.15 -8.98 10.40
N VAL A 211 -7.30 -9.63 10.22
CA VAL A 211 -8.61 -9.07 10.47
C VAL A 211 -9.25 -9.88 11.60
N SER A 212 -9.64 -9.19 12.66
CA SER A 212 -10.23 -9.82 13.85
C SER A 212 -11.61 -10.41 13.53
N GLY A 213 -11.83 -11.65 13.97
CA GLY A 213 -13.14 -12.31 13.86
C GLY A 213 -14.24 -11.61 14.65
N ALA A 214 -13.91 -10.78 15.65
CA ALA A 214 -14.91 -10.02 16.40
C ALA A 214 -15.65 -8.97 15.55
N VAL A 215 -15.10 -8.62 14.38
CA VAL A 215 -15.62 -7.53 13.52
C VAL A 215 -15.91 -8.00 12.09
N ALA A 216 -15.39 -9.16 11.67
CA ALA A 216 -15.76 -9.74 10.39
C ALA A 216 -17.26 -10.09 10.38
N GLU A 217 -17.96 -9.83 9.26
CA GLU A 217 -19.41 -10.10 9.11
C GLU A 217 -19.78 -11.55 9.43
N ASP A 218 -18.85 -12.46 9.18
CA ASP A 218 -19.00 -13.89 9.41
C ASP A 218 -18.51 -14.30 10.82
N GLY A 219 -17.83 -13.43 11.56
CA GLY A 219 -17.28 -13.74 12.88
C GLY A 219 -15.91 -14.43 12.82
N VAL A 220 -15.29 -14.50 11.64
CA VAL A 220 -14.12 -15.35 11.40
C VAL A 220 -12.87 -14.53 11.22
N GLN A 221 -11.85 -14.86 12.02
CA GLN A 221 -10.53 -14.32 11.79
C GLN A 221 -9.99 -14.73 10.42
N MET A 222 -9.36 -13.78 9.73
CA MET A 222 -8.84 -13.99 8.40
C MET A 222 -7.54 -13.23 8.15
N LEU A 223 -6.82 -13.69 7.13
CA LEU A 223 -5.67 -12.99 6.58
C LEU A 223 -6.01 -12.53 5.16
N MET A 224 -5.67 -11.28 4.87
CA MET A 224 -5.75 -10.72 3.54
C MET A 224 -4.41 -10.12 3.15
N ARG A 225 -4.09 -10.16 1.85
CA ARG A 225 -2.93 -9.45 1.30
C ARG A 225 -3.31 -8.00 1.06
N PHE A 226 -2.60 -7.07 1.71
CA PHE A 226 -2.85 -5.65 1.60
C PHE A 226 -2.66 -5.12 0.17
N ARG A 227 -3.59 -4.28 -0.29
CA ARG A 227 -3.51 -3.55 -1.55
C ARG A 227 -3.47 -2.04 -1.36
N SER A 228 -4.43 -1.49 -0.64
CA SER A 228 -4.60 -0.04 -0.50
C SER A 228 -5.29 0.31 0.82
N ALA A 229 -5.09 1.55 1.26
CA ALA A 229 -5.84 2.14 2.35
C ALA A 229 -6.32 3.52 1.90
N THR A 230 -7.63 3.77 2.00
CA THR A 230 -8.24 5.05 1.65
C THR A 230 -9.05 5.58 2.82
N CYS A 231 -9.08 6.89 2.99
CA CYS A 231 -9.88 7.54 4.03
C CYS A 231 -11.05 8.26 3.36
N ASN A 232 -12.25 8.08 3.91
CA ASN A 232 -13.47 8.66 3.36
C ASN A 232 -13.58 10.19 3.57
N CYS A 233 -12.93 10.76 4.59
CA CYS A 233 -12.75 12.21 4.75
C CYS A 233 -11.39 12.50 5.36
N THR A 234 -10.68 13.48 4.81
CA THR A 234 -9.43 14.03 5.35
C THR A 234 -9.66 15.38 6.05
N CYS A 235 -10.91 15.74 6.29
CA CYS A 235 -11.32 17.04 6.82
C CYS A 235 -11.07 17.15 8.33
N ASN A 236 -10.39 18.18 8.82
CA ASN A 236 -10.18 18.33 10.27
C ASN A 236 -11.38 18.93 11.03
N SER A 237 -12.61 18.68 10.57
CA SER A 237 -13.82 19.24 11.18
C SER A 237 -14.26 18.40 12.39
N PRO A 238 -14.38 18.99 13.60
CA PRO A 238 -14.85 18.27 14.78
C PRO A 238 -16.24 17.65 14.62
N MET A 239 -17.09 18.20 13.75
CA MET A 239 -18.41 17.65 13.45
C MET A 239 -18.36 16.43 12.52
N HIS A 240 -17.32 16.28 11.70
CA HIS A 240 -17.19 15.16 10.76
C HIS A 240 -16.31 14.02 11.26
N ARG A 241 -15.49 14.24 12.29
CA ARG A 241 -14.51 13.24 12.76
C ARG A 241 -15.11 11.85 13.03
N PHE A 242 -16.31 11.79 13.58
CA PHE A 242 -17.00 10.52 13.88
C PHE A 242 -17.46 9.75 12.64
N HIS A 243 -17.56 10.43 11.50
CA HIS A 243 -17.85 9.82 10.21
C HIS A 243 -16.58 9.39 9.47
N HIS A 244 -15.39 9.69 9.99
CA HIS A 244 -14.16 9.25 9.36
C HIS A 244 -13.96 7.75 9.54
N SER A 245 -13.54 7.10 8.46
CA SER A 245 -13.08 5.72 8.48
C SER A 245 -11.94 5.54 7.49
N TRP A 246 -11.03 4.63 7.84
CA TRP A 246 -10.07 4.07 6.91
C TRP A 246 -10.64 2.79 6.34
N LYS A 247 -10.81 2.75 5.03
CA LYS A 247 -11.13 1.54 4.28
C LYS A 247 -9.82 0.87 3.86
N VAL A 248 -9.54 -0.28 4.46
CA VAL A 248 -8.37 -1.11 4.16
C VAL A 248 -8.80 -2.16 3.15
N GLU A 249 -8.22 -2.15 1.96
CA GLU A 249 -8.56 -3.10 0.89
C GLU A 249 -7.44 -4.11 0.68
N GLY A 250 -7.83 -5.34 0.40
CA GLY A 250 -6.90 -6.44 0.14
C GLY A 250 -7.54 -7.58 -0.62
N GLU A 251 -6.80 -8.68 -0.69
CA GLU A 251 -7.27 -9.91 -1.33
C GLU A 251 -7.10 -11.09 -0.40
N CYS A 252 -8.10 -11.96 -0.36
CA CYS A 252 -8.01 -13.27 0.25
C CYS A 252 -8.17 -14.36 -0.82
N ILE A 253 -7.74 -15.59 -0.48
CA ILE A 253 -8.05 -16.76 -1.29
C ILE A 253 -9.45 -17.21 -0.92
N ASP A 254 -10.24 -17.47 -1.95
CA ASP A 254 -11.63 -17.88 -1.82
C ASP A 254 -11.99 -18.91 -2.90
N SER A 255 -13.13 -19.57 -2.76
CA SER A 255 -13.58 -20.66 -3.63
C SER A 255 -14.99 -20.41 -4.11
N ASN A 256 -15.23 -20.67 -5.40
CA ASN A 256 -16.58 -20.74 -5.95
C ASN A 256 -17.15 -22.17 -5.91
N GLY A 257 -16.57 -23.04 -5.08
CA GLY A 257 -16.92 -24.46 -4.94
C GLY A 257 -16.31 -25.39 -5.99
N LYS A 258 -15.73 -24.85 -7.06
CA LYS A 258 -15.01 -25.63 -8.08
C LYS A 258 -13.54 -25.24 -8.16
N ASN A 259 -13.24 -23.94 -8.13
CA ASN A 259 -11.90 -23.39 -8.26
C ASN A 259 -11.58 -22.44 -7.12
N LEU A 260 -10.31 -22.40 -6.74
CA LEU A 260 -9.76 -21.36 -5.88
C LEU A 260 -9.44 -20.12 -6.73
N GLY A 261 -9.81 -18.95 -6.21
CA GLY A 261 -9.52 -17.66 -6.81
C GLY A 261 -9.13 -16.64 -5.76
N ARG A 262 -8.85 -15.42 -6.21
CA ARG A 262 -8.66 -14.26 -5.33
C ARG A 262 -9.97 -13.49 -5.24
N ARG A 263 -10.39 -13.17 -4.01
CA ARG A 263 -11.54 -12.31 -3.74
C ARG A 263 -11.02 -11.01 -3.14
N ALA A 264 -11.48 -9.88 -3.68
CA ALA A 264 -11.25 -8.58 -3.07
C ALA A 264 -12.10 -8.45 -1.79
N ILE A 265 -11.49 -7.97 -0.72
CA ILE A 265 -12.14 -7.72 0.56
C ILE A 265 -11.75 -6.34 1.06
N SER A 266 -12.68 -5.68 1.75
CA SER A 266 -12.42 -4.42 2.43
C SER A 266 -12.88 -4.47 3.87
N VAL A 267 -12.11 -3.83 4.75
CA VAL A 267 -12.40 -3.71 6.17
C VAL A 267 -12.29 -2.25 6.57
N ASP A 268 -13.29 -1.76 7.30
CA ASP A 268 -13.30 -0.41 7.81
C ASP A 268 -12.72 -0.34 9.22
N ILE A 269 -11.84 0.64 9.43
CA ILE A 269 -11.34 1.06 10.73
C ILE A 269 -11.98 2.41 11.03
N SER A 270 -12.95 2.41 11.93
CA SER A 270 -13.64 3.63 12.37
C SER A 270 -12.71 4.59 13.10
N TYR A 271 -13.08 5.87 13.08
CA TYR A 271 -12.39 6.91 13.83
C TYR A 271 -12.17 6.55 15.30
N PHE A 272 -11.00 6.94 15.80
CA PHE A 272 -10.66 6.90 17.21
C PHE A 272 -9.82 8.11 17.58
N ASP A 273 -9.95 8.52 18.84
CA ASP A 273 -9.21 9.66 19.39
C ASP A 273 -7.92 9.20 20.05
N GLY A 274 -6.88 10.04 19.97
CA GLY A 274 -5.55 9.78 20.50
C GLY A 274 -4.82 8.58 19.86
N LEU A 275 -3.87 8.03 20.62
CA LEU A 275 -3.09 6.86 20.22
C LEU A 275 -3.84 5.57 20.57
N ARG A 276 -3.90 4.64 19.63
CA ARG A 276 -4.47 3.31 19.84
C ARG A 276 -3.41 2.24 19.61
N ASN A 277 -3.38 1.26 20.50
CA ASN A 277 -2.52 0.09 20.36
C ASN A 277 -2.86 -0.68 19.07
N LEU A 278 -1.86 -1.10 18.31
CA LEU A 278 -2.10 -1.77 17.02
C LEU A 278 -2.93 -3.05 17.17
N ILE A 279 -2.76 -3.79 18.27
CA ILE A 279 -3.52 -5.02 18.58
C ILE A 279 -5.02 -4.79 18.84
N GLN A 280 -5.43 -3.54 19.09
CA GLN A 280 -6.84 -3.18 19.29
C GLN A 280 -7.52 -2.74 17.99
N LEU A 281 -6.78 -2.68 16.87
CA LEU A 281 -7.34 -2.33 15.58
C LEU A 281 -8.11 -3.51 14.98
N THR A 282 -9.21 -3.20 14.30
CA THR A 282 -10.01 -4.16 13.55
C THR A 282 -9.18 -4.93 12.52
N ALA A 283 -8.26 -4.23 11.87
CA ALA A 283 -7.31 -4.78 10.93
C ALA A 283 -5.91 -4.22 11.23
N LEU A 284 -4.91 -5.09 11.27
CA LEU A 284 -3.51 -4.72 11.48
C LEU A 284 -2.57 -5.60 10.66
N PRO A 285 -1.38 -5.11 10.28
CA PRO A 285 -0.33 -5.95 9.73
C PRO A 285 0.02 -7.10 10.68
N LEU A 286 0.03 -8.32 10.15
CA LEU A 286 0.23 -9.54 10.93
C LEU A 286 1.54 -9.51 11.74
N ARG A 287 2.58 -8.84 11.22
CA ARG A 287 3.88 -8.68 11.92
C ARG A 287 3.76 -8.04 13.30
N PHE A 288 2.69 -7.29 13.57
CA PHE A 288 2.45 -6.63 14.85
C PHE A 288 1.59 -7.49 15.80
N HIS A 289 1.07 -8.63 15.35
CA HIS A 289 0.28 -9.51 16.19
C HIS A 289 1.21 -10.41 17.04
N PRO A 290 1.05 -10.45 18.38
CA PRO A 290 1.92 -11.24 19.24
C PRO A 290 1.86 -12.74 18.93
N ASP A 291 0.68 -13.23 18.54
CA ASP A 291 0.45 -14.64 18.20
C ASP A 291 0.51 -14.94 16.68
N GLN A 292 1.31 -14.17 15.92
CA GLN A 292 1.37 -14.30 14.45
C GLN A 292 1.62 -15.74 13.97
N SER A 293 2.51 -16.48 14.64
CA SER A 293 2.90 -17.83 14.24
C SER A 293 1.74 -18.81 14.38
N ASN A 294 1.00 -18.75 15.49
CA ASN A 294 -0.15 -19.61 15.74
C ASN A 294 -1.30 -19.26 14.78
N ILE A 295 -1.54 -17.96 14.53
CA ILE A 295 -2.54 -17.52 13.55
C ILE A 295 -2.23 -18.12 12.16
N ILE A 296 -0.98 -18.03 11.70
CA ILE A 296 -0.58 -18.62 10.41
C ILE A 296 -0.83 -20.14 10.42
N LEU A 297 -0.43 -20.84 11.48
CA LEU A 297 -0.60 -22.29 11.59
C LEU A 297 -2.08 -22.70 11.57
N GLN A 298 -2.93 -22.04 12.36
CA GLN A 298 -4.36 -22.30 12.45
C GLN A 298 -5.06 -22.01 11.12
N LEU A 299 -4.80 -20.85 10.51
CA LEU A 299 -5.44 -20.47 9.26
C LEU A 299 -4.97 -21.33 8.09
N ALA A 300 -3.71 -21.74 8.07
CA ALA A 300 -3.19 -22.70 7.09
C ALA A 300 -3.80 -24.10 7.29
N ALA A 301 -3.96 -24.56 8.53
CA ALA A 301 -4.63 -25.83 8.82
C ALA A 301 -6.09 -25.80 8.40
N ARG A 302 -6.80 -24.70 8.69
CA ARG A 302 -8.17 -24.44 8.22
C ARG A 302 -8.25 -24.47 6.70
N GLY A 303 -7.34 -23.78 6.02
CA GLY A 303 -7.25 -23.77 4.56
C GLY A 303 -7.01 -25.14 3.96
N ARG A 304 -6.07 -25.94 4.51
CA ARG A 304 -5.83 -27.33 4.06
C ARG A 304 -7.06 -28.20 4.23
N LYS A 305 -7.77 -28.07 5.35
CA LYS A 305 -9.02 -28.81 5.57
C LYS A 305 -10.11 -28.36 4.60
N TYR A 306 -10.22 -27.06 4.33
CA TYR A 306 -11.13 -26.53 3.32
C TYR A 306 -10.85 -27.12 1.93
N VAL A 307 -9.59 -27.15 1.50
CA VAL A 307 -9.20 -27.75 0.21
C VAL A 307 -9.54 -29.23 0.14
N ARG A 308 -9.33 -30.01 1.22
CA ARG A 308 -9.73 -31.43 1.29
C ARG A 308 -11.24 -31.65 1.18
N LEU A 309 -12.04 -30.65 1.53
CA LEU A 309 -13.50 -30.70 1.46
C LEU A 309 -14.03 -30.20 0.11
N GLN A 310 -13.17 -29.78 -0.83
CA GLN A 310 -13.61 -29.41 -2.18
C GLN A 310 -14.25 -30.60 -2.91
N GLY A 311 -15.23 -30.29 -3.76
CA GLY A 311 -16.07 -31.30 -4.43
C GLY A 311 -17.30 -31.67 -3.61
N ARG A 312 -17.90 -32.82 -3.95
CA ARG A 312 -19.09 -33.34 -3.26
C ARG A 312 -18.64 -34.29 -2.16
N ASN A 313 -18.82 -33.88 -0.91
CA ASN A 313 -18.46 -34.68 0.26
C ASN A 313 -19.70 -34.95 1.10
N HIS A 314 -20.04 -36.22 1.32
CA HIS A 314 -21.12 -36.59 2.23
C HIS A 314 -20.54 -36.72 3.65
N ARG A 315 -20.88 -35.79 4.55
CA ARG A 315 -20.46 -35.86 5.96
C ARG A 315 -21.62 -35.53 6.89
N GLN A 316 -21.52 -35.99 8.12
CA GLN A 316 -22.43 -35.60 9.18
C GLN A 316 -21.81 -34.45 9.98
N TYR A 317 -22.54 -33.34 10.12
CA TYR A 317 -22.15 -32.22 10.96
C TYR A 317 -23.05 -32.17 12.20
N LYS A 318 -22.46 -31.91 13.36
CA LYS A 318 -23.17 -31.71 14.62
C LYS A 318 -22.78 -30.33 15.16
N GLY A 319 -23.65 -29.35 14.95
CA GLY A 319 -23.44 -27.96 15.34
C GLY A 319 -24.38 -27.01 14.60
N VAL A 320 -24.19 -25.71 14.79
CA VAL A 320 -24.93 -24.65 14.09
C VAL A 320 -24.26 -24.41 12.73
N ALA A 321 -24.95 -24.73 11.63
CA ALA A 321 -24.45 -24.53 10.26
C ALA A 321 -25.08 -23.29 9.62
N ARG A 322 -24.28 -22.28 9.27
CA ARG A 322 -24.76 -21.17 8.45
C ARG A 322 -24.83 -21.61 6.99
N ILE A 323 -26.04 -21.73 6.45
CA ILE A 323 -26.24 -22.04 5.03
C ILE A 323 -26.35 -20.72 4.29
N PHE A 324 -25.42 -20.45 3.38
CA PHE A 324 -25.55 -19.36 2.44
C PHE A 324 -26.19 -19.93 1.17
N SER A 325 -27.41 -19.53 0.84
CA SER A 325 -28.06 -19.91 -0.42
C SER A 325 -28.52 -18.65 -1.11
N GLU A 326 -28.13 -18.45 -2.37
CA GLU A 326 -28.55 -17.31 -3.21
C GLU A 326 -28.43 -15.94 -2.50
N GLY A 327 -27.38 -15.74 -1.71
CA GLY A 327 -27.14 -14.47 -1.00
C GLY A 327 -27.95 -14.26 0.27
N GLN A 328 -28.79 -15.22 0.68
CA GLN A 328 -29.46 -15.22 1.99
C GLN A 328 -28.80 -16.20 2.96
N LEU A 329 -28.63 -15.72 4.19
CA LEU A 329 -28.24 -16.52 5.34
C LEU A 329 -29.49 -17.20 5.90
N LEU A 330 -29.56 -18.52 5.85
CA LEU A 330 -30.60 -19.31 6.50
C LEU A 330 -30.13 -19.72 7.89
N GLU A 331 -30.95 -19.44 8.93
CA GLU A 331 -30.69 -19.92 10.29
C GLU A 331 -30.98 -21.43 10.39
N PRO A 332 -30.06 -22.25 10.93
CA PRO A 332 -30.23 -23.69 10.97
C PRO A 332 -30.97 -24.20 12.22
N THR A 333 -31.58 -25.37 12.09
CA THR A 333 -32.08 -26.19 13.21
C THR A 333 -30.96 -27.03 13.85
N PRO A 334 -31.02 -27.37 15.17
CA PRO A 334 -29.88 -27.92 15.91
C PRO A 334 -29.42 -29.35 15.54
N ARG A 335 -30.13 -30.04 14.64
CA ARG A 335 -29.89 -31.44 14.27
C ARG A 335 -30.38 -31.70 12.85
N SER A 336 -29.55 -31.48 11.85
CA SER A 336 -29.90 -31.81 10.47
C SER A 336 -28.73 -32.50 9.77
N ARG A 337 -29.04 -33.58 9.03
CA ARG A 337 -28.08 -34.23 8.13
C ARG A 337 -28.02 -33.38 6.87
N PHE A 338 -26.83 -32.88 6.51
CA PHE A 338 -26.65 -32.08 5.31
C PHE A 338 -25.70 -32.78 4.35
N THR A 339 -26.00 -32.74 3.05
CA THR A 339 -25.01 -33.03 2.02
C THR A 339 -24.15 -31.79 1.88
N LEU A 340 -22.85 -31.89 2.17
CA LEU A 340 -21.92 -30.77 1.97
C LEU A 340 -21.58 -30.71 0.49
N VAL A 341 -22.33 -29.87 -0.24
CA VAL A 341 -21.91 -29.38 -1.54
C VAL A 341 -21.09 -28.13 -1.26
N CYS A 342 -19.78 -28.18 -1.53
CA CYS A 342 -18.85 -27.06 -1.30
C CYS A 342 -19.13 -25.82 -2.19
N GLU A 343 -20.30 -25.72 -2.82
CA GLU A 343 -20.71 -24.56 -3.63
C GLU A 343 -21.05 -23.33 -2.76
N LEU A 344 -21.24 -23.48 -1.43
CA LEU A 344 -21.98 -22.47 -0.66
C LEU A 344 -21.57 -22.27 0.83
N PHE A 345 -20.46 -22.80 1.34
CA PHE A 345 -20.18 -22.78 2.79
C PHE A 345 -18.84 -22.13 3.20
N ASN A 346 -18.92 -21.13 4.09
CA ASN A 346 -17.83 -20.69 4.97
C ASN A 346 -18.00 -21.42 6.31
N PHE A 347 -17.02 -22.24 6.71
CA PHE A 347 -17.11 -23.05 7.94
C PHE A 347 -16.59 -22.26 9.16
N HIS A 348 -17.45 -22.11 10.16
CA HIS A 348 -17.14 -21.42 11.43
C HIS A 348 -16.47 -22.30 12.48
N ASP A 349 -16.66 -23.62 12.45
CA ASP A 349 -15.95 -24.53 13.34
C ASP A 349 -15.72 -25.86 12.64
N VAL A 350 -14.45 -26.12 12.37
CA VAL A 350 -14.01 -27.25 11.57
C VAL A 350 -13.75 -28.48 12.45
N GLU A 351 -13.83 -28.37 13.78
CA GLU A 351 -13.42 -29.45 14.70
C GLU A 351 -14.39 -30.63 14.80
N THR A 352 -15.65 -30.52 14.34
CA THR A 352 -16.69 -31.55 14.61
C THR A 352 -17.16 -32.36 13.39
N LEU A 353 -16.43 -32.33 12.27
CA LEU A 353 -16.77 -33.13 11.09
C LEU A 353 -16.25 -34.57 11.21
N THR A 354 -17.15 -35.52 11.42
CA THR A 354 -16.87 -36.97 11.37
C THR A 354 -17.12 -37.52 9.97
N GLU A 355 -16.20 -38.38 9.50
CA GLU A 355 -16.37 -39.13 8.26
C GLU A 355 -17.50 -40.16 8.42
N LEU A 356 -18.44 -40.20 7.47
CA LEU A 356 -19.33 -41.34 7.30
C LEU A 356 -18.57 -42.34 6.42
N GLY A 357 -18.39 -43.56 6.94
CA GLY A 357 -17.75 -44.67 6.24
C GLY A 357 -18.57 -45.20 5.07
#